data_AF-A0A6L4AXP5-F1
#
_entry.id   AF-A0A6L4AXP5-F1
#
_cell.length_a   1.000
_cell.length_b   1.000
_cell.length_c   1.000
_cell.angle_alpha   90.00
_cell.angle_beta   90.00
_cell.angle_gamma   90.00
#
_symmetry.space_group_name_H-M   'P 1'
#
loop_
_entity.id
_entity.type
_entity.pdbx_description
1 polymer ?
#
loop_
_entity_poly.entity_id
_entity_poly.type
_entity_poly.pdbx_seq_one_letter_code
_entity_poly.pdbx_strand_id
1 'polypeptide(L)'
;MSLRLLLVLVLGLAWLPGCSSVKYTTDDGRKVNETLLADLRLLGHGERALRPAIARSAALQDKDCSRQWELPFSVATSYDWPEDDRVAWVRALQVDERLTVIGAAPDAGLLPGDKLVDIKGYHRNDSGKMLRELAERRDEGEPFPVRTAAGRTVMVKPFQVCRGYTRLAPPLTPAYQDFHWLMSIHPLHVFIPQISSDEALWMVLWTQGLSEEGGARMKTFHYSKEIVSTLFEVATLAVGLNAAAEAAKVAANQAAQAAAAAAARSAGEAAAKAALQDAARSLAEQASRDYLQRVGEEVGKTVAVQAGNALGASFMSRVGLAVSSLSWVATTVFDDADRWAYDRIGRLGGDPLAGATLHQKLLDRGLLANAFVFDESRLRALAGLARQTQREEMLAAVLKGASLEAFALKLTDLPSALDEAASQGLIIESDEVVMSAAPGAGGLIDTLLRMPLESGNE
;
A
#
# COMPACT_ATOMS: atom_id res chain seq x y z
N MET A 1 16.43 -52.04 50.32
CA MET A 1 15.39 -51.00 50.09
C MET A 1 14.05 -51.68 49.88
N SER A 2 12.96 -51.13 50.41
CA SER A 2 11.64 -51.77 50.37
C SER A 2 10.93 -51.58 49.02
N LEU A 3 10.20 -52.61 48.56
CA LEU A 3 9.51 -52.63 47.26
C LEU A 3 8.56 -51.43 47.04
N ARG A 4 7.96 -50.90 48.12
CA ARG A 4 7.13 -49.68 48.10
C ARG A 4 7.87 -48.44 47.60
N LEU A 5 9.17 -48.31 47.86
CA LEU A 5 9.97 -47.16 47.43
C LEU A 5 10.21 -47.18 45.91
N LEU A 6 10.35 -48.38 45.34
CA LEU A 6 10.48 -48.57 43.89
C LEU A 6 9.17 -48.20 43.17
N LEU A 7 8.03 -48.61 43.73
CA LEU A 7 6.71 -48.32 43.14
C LEU A 7 6.42 -46.80 43.08
N VAL A 8 6.82 -46.04 44.10
CA VAL A 8 6.68 -44.57 44.12
C VAL A 8 7.56 -43.89 43.07
N LEU A 9 8.80 -44.37 42.85
CA LEU A 9 9.63 -43.87 41.75
C LEU A 9 9.03 -44.16 40.37
N VAL A 10 8.45 -45.35 40.18
CA VAL A 10 7.84 -45.75 38.90
C VAL A 10 6.57 -44.95 38.60
N LEU A 11 5.70 -44.69 39.58
CA LEU A 11 4.54 -43.81 39.36
C LEU A 11 4.94 -42.33 39.17
N GLY A 12 6.04 -41.87 39.79
CA GLY A 12 6.54 -40.51 39.60
C GLY A 12 6.99 -40.19 38.16
N LEU A 13 7.36 -41.20 37.39
CA LEU A 13 7.76 -41.06 35.98
C LEU A 13 6.59 -41.05 34.98
N ALA A 14 5.37 -41.38 35.43
CA ALA A 14 4.18 -41.39 34.59
C ALA A 14 3.57 -39.99 34.35
N TRP A 15 4.09 -38.95 35.02
CA TRP A 15 3.60 -37.57 34.97
C TRP A 15 4.58 -36.63 34.22
N LEU A 16 5.17 -37.11 33.13
CA LEU A 16 5.67 -36.20 32.10
C LEU A 16 4.45 -35.46 31.51
N PRO A 17 4.39 -34.11 31.57
CA PRO A 17 3.27 -33.37 31.00
C PRO A 17 3.23 -33.62 29.49
N GLY A 18 2.04 -33.82 28.93
CA GLY A 18 1.88 -33.99 27.50
C GLY A 18 2.42 -32.76 26.76
N CYS A 19 3.57 -32.90 26.12
CA CYS A 19 4.16 -31.84 25.30
C CYS A 19 3.12 -31.39 24.27
N SER A 20 2.72 -30.12 24.33
CA SER A 20 1.71 -29.54 23.44
C SER A 20 2.22 -29.55 21.99
N SER A 21 1.99 -30.66 21.29
CA SER A 21 2.51 -30.93 19.96
C SER A 21 1.64 -30.28 18.88
N VAL A 22 1.48 -28.95 18.98
CA VAL A 22 0.91 -28.14 17.91
C VAL A 22 1.87 -28.23 16.71
N LYS A 23 1.53 -29.08 15.75
CA LYS A 23 2.30 -29.28 14.53
C LYS A 23 1.99 -28.11 13.58
N TYR A 24 2.87 -27.12 13.58
CA TYR A 24 2.86 -26.04 12.61
C TYR A 24 3.22 -26.54 11.20
N THR A 25 2.73 -25.86 10.16
CA THR A 25 3.11 -26.15 8.78
C THR A 25 4.60 -25.87 8.55
N THR A 26 5.25 -26.75 7.80
CA THR A 26 6.64 -26.65 7.37
C THR A 26 6.72 -26.84 5.86
N ASP A 27 7.74 -26.30 5.20
CA ASP A 27 8.02 -26.64 3.81
C ASP A 27 8.51 -28.11 3.72
N ASP A 28 7.67 -28.97 3.17
CA ASP A 28 7.92 -30.40 2.94
C ASP A 28 8.34 -30.73 1.50
N GLY A 29 8.57 -29.70 0.68
CA GLY A 29 8.92 -29.84 -0.73
C GLY A 29 7.74 -30.15 -1.67
N ARG A 30 6.49 -30.18 -1.21
CA ARG A 30 5.33 -30.36 -2.11
C ARG A 30 5.21 -29.22 -3.13
N LYS A 31 4.56 -29.49 -4.26
CA LYS A 31 4.22 -28.43 -5.23
C LYS A 31 3.20 -27.47 -4.60
N VAL A 32 3.34 -26.19 -4.88
CA VAL A 32 2.44 -25.13 -4.41
C VAL A 32 1.85 -24.36 -5.59
N ASN A 33 0.88 -23.50 -5.31
CA ASN A 33 0.41 -22.51 -6.27
C ASN A 33 1.52 -21.46 -6.51
N GLU A 34 2.23 -21.56 -7.64
CA GLU A 34 3.36 -20.66 -7.96
C GLU A 34 2.93 -19.20 -8.17
N THR A 35 1.69 -18.92 -8.55
CA THR A 35 1.14 -17.55 -8.62
C THR A 35 1.03 -16.98 -7.21
N LEU A 36 0.35 -17.69 -6.29
CA LEU A 36 0.28 -17.31 -4.88
C LEU A 36 1.68 -17.16 -4.26
N LEU A 37 2.62 -18.04 -4.61
CA LEU A 37 4.01 -17.96 -4.14
C LEU A 37 4.73 -16.70 -4.65
N ALA A 38 4.46 -16.25 -5.88
CA ALA A 38 4.99 -15.01 -6.42
C ALA A 38 4.36 -13.78 -5.74
N ASP A 39 3.05 -13.76 -5.56
CA ASP A 39 2.33 -12.66 -4.90
C ASP A 39 2.72 -12.53 -3.43
N LEU A 40 2.93 -13.65 -2.73
CA LEU A 40 3.50 -13.67 -1.37
C LEU A 40 4.92 -13.08 -1.30
N ARG A 41 5.75 -13.31 -2.32
CA ARG A 41 7.09 -12.70 -2.40
C ARG A 41 7.00 -11.19 -2.62
N LEU A 42 6.08 -10.71 -3.48
CA LEU A 42 5.81 -9.27 -3.67
C LEU A 42 5.30 -8.61 -2.38
N LEU A 43 4.36 -9.26 -1.68
CA LEU A 43 3.85 -8.82 -0.38
C LEU A 43 4.97 -8.67 0.66
N GLY A 44 5.85 -9.67 0.78
CA GLY A 44 7.01 -9.57 1.66
C GLY A 44 8.01 -8.49 1.25
N HIS A 45 8.23 -8.28 -0.05
CA HIS A 45 9.08 -7.19 -0.52
C HIS A 45 8.48 -5.82 -0.16
N GLY A 46 7.20 -5.62 -0.43
CA GLY A 46 6.50 -4.36 -0.15
C GLY A 46 6.45 -4.04 1.34
N GLU A 47 6.12 -5.01 2.19
CA GLU A 47 6.15 -4.82 3.66
C GLU A 47 7.55 -4.46 4.17
N ARG A 48 8.61 -5.07 3.62
CA ARG A 48 10.00 -4.73 3.97
C ARG A 48 10.45 -3.37 3.43
N ALA A 49 9.87 -2.87 2.33
CA ALA A 49 10.15 -1.53 1.80
C ALA A 49 9.37 -0.44 2.55
N LEU A 50 8.08 -0.66 2.82
CA LEU A 50 7.20 0.32 3.47
C LEU A 50 7.46 0.44 4.97
N ARG A 51 7.80 -0.64 5.69
CA ARG A 51 7.89 -0.57 7.16
C ARG A 51 8.94 0.43 7.67
N PRO A 52 10.17 0.51 7.11
CA PRO A 52 11.12 1.58 7.40
C PRO A 52 10.65 2.96 6.92
N ALA A 53 9.99 3.05 5.78
CA ALA A 53 9.48 4.31 5.23
C ALA A 53 8.42 4.95 6.13
N ILE A 54 7.52 4.16 6.72
CA ILE A 54 6.53 4.65 7.68
C ILE A 54 7.19 5.06 9.02
N ALA A 55 8.22 4.34 9.46
CA ALA A 55 9.00 4.79 10.62
C ALA A 55 9.74 6.11 10.34
N ARG A 56 10.22 6.33 9.11
CA ARG A 56 10.82 7.59 8.68
C ARG A 56 9.80 8.73 8.58
N SER A 57 8.55 8.48 8.15
CA SER A 57 7.52 9.54 8.11
C SER A 57 7.16 10.08 9.50
N ALA A 58 7.26 9.25 10.55
CA ALA A 58 7.08 9.68 11.94
C ALA A 58 8.08 10.76 12.38
N ALA A 59 9.28 10.81 11.79
CA ALA A 59 10.31 11.78 12.15
C ALA A 59 9.96 13.24 11.79
N LEU A 60 8.97 13.47 10.91
CA LEU A 60 8.41 14.80 10.68
C LEU A 60 7.78 15.41 11.95
N GLN A 61 7.28 14.56 12.85
CA GLN A 61 6.46 14.92 14.00
C GLN A 61 5.36 15.92 13.64
N ASP A 62 4.73 15.73 12.48
CA ASP A 62 3.99 16.81 11.83
C ASP A 62 2.82 17.33 12.70
N LYS A 63 2.54 18.62 12.56
CA LYS A 63 1.52 19.34 13.33
C LYS A 63 0.25 19.57 12.50
N ASP A 64 0.41 19.55 11.19
CA ASP A 64 -0.64 19.89 10.22
C ASP A 64 -1.45 18.65 9.81
N CYS A 65 -1.33 17.54 10.55
CA CYS A 65 -2.02 16.27 10.30
C CYS A 65 -2.63 15.69 11.57
N SER A 66 -3.67 14.89 11.40
CA SER A 66 -4.24 14.07 12.47
C SER A 66 -3.33 12.88 12.72
N ARG A 67 -3.13 12.51 13.99
CA ARG A 67 -2.21 11.40 14.32
C ARG A 67 -2.93 10.09 14.54
N GLN A 68 -2.27 8.99 14.15
CA GLN A 68 -2.65 7.62 14.47
C GLN A 68 -1.42 6.87 14.99
N TRP A 69 -1.63 5.84 15.81
CA TRP A 69 -0.56 4.96 16.27
C TRP A 69 -0.20 3.93 15.21
N GLU A 70 1.04 3.44 15.23
CA GLU A 70 1.54 2.45 14.29
C GLU A 70 2.65 1.61 14.91
N LEU A 71 2.78 0.35 14.46
CA LEU A 71 3.81 -0.57 14.94
C LEU A 71 5.10 -0.50 14.11
N PRO A 72 6.27 -0.73 14.73
CA PRO A 72 7.56 -0.78 14.02
C PRO A 72 7.77 -2.06 13.22
N PHE A 73 6.80 -2.96 13.17
CA PHE A 73 6.80 -4.16 12.34
C PHE A 73 5.40 -4.46 11.78
N SER A 74 5.32 -5.33 10.79
CA SER A 74 4.08 -5.91 10.28
C SER A 74 4.14 -7.44 10.38
N VAL A 75 2.98 -8.06 10.58
CA VAL A 75 2.85 -9.50 10.82
C VAL A 75 1.89 -10.16 9.85
N ALA A 76 2.14 -11.43 9.57
CA ALA A 76 1.20 -12.32 8.90
C ALA A 76 1.08 -13.67 9.62
N THR A 77 0.04 -14.42 9.25
CA THR A 77 -0.22 -15.79 9.72
C THR A 77 -0.90 -16.57 8.60
N SER A 78 -0.69 -17.89 8.56
CA SER A 78 -1.42 -18.80 7.66
C SER A 78 -2.51 -19.63 8.37
N TYR A 79 -2.88 -19.25 9.60
CA TYR A 79 -3.78 -19.99 10.50
C TYR A 79 -5.10 -20.47 9.84
N ASP A 80 -5.77 -19.61 9.07
CA ASP A 80 -7.06 -19.89 8.42
C ASP A 80 -6.97 -20.43 6.98
N TRP A 81 -5.76 -20.73 6.46
CA TRP A 81 -5.58 -21.12 5.05
C TRP A 81 -5.73 -22.63 4.81
N PRO A 82 -6.04 -23.08 3.58
CA PRO A 82 -5.89 -24.47 3.17
C PRO A 82 -4.45 -24.98 3.34
N GLU A 83 -4.26 -26.27 3.66
CA GLU A 83 -2.93 -26.83 4.00
C GLU A 83 -1.88 -26.57 2.92
N ASP A 84 -2.20 -26.80 1.64
CA ASP A 84 -1.26 -26.61 0.53
C ASP A 84 -0.88 -25.13 0.31
N ASP A 85 -1.80 -24.20 0.58
CA ASP A 85 -1.52 -22.77 0.52
C ASP A 85 -0.64 -22.30 1.70
N ARG A 86 -0.76 -22.93 2.88
CA ARG A 86 0.15 -22.67 4.01
C ARG A 86 1.60 -22.97 3.65
N VAL A 87 1.85 -23.99 2.83
CA VAL A 87 3.21 -24.30 2.35
C VAL A 87 3.75 -23.16 1.47
N ALA A 88 2.90 -22.47 0.70
CA ALA A 88 3.32 -21.26 -0.02
C ALA A 88 3.68 -20.10 0.94
N TRP A 89 2.89 -19.89 2.01
CA TRP A 89 3.20 -18.92 3.08
C TRP A 89 4.54 -19.22 3.78
N VAL A 90 4.82 -20.49 4.09
CA VAL A 90 6.12 -20.90 4.66
C VAL A 90 7.25 -20.69 3.66
N ARG A 91 7.09 -21.12 2.40
CA ARG A 91 8.12 -21.07 1.37
C ARG A 91 8.46 -19.64 0.91
N ALA A 92 7.51 -18.72 0.89
CA ALA A 92 7.74 -17.33 0.48
C ALA A 92 8.20 -16.43 1.64
N LEU A 93 7.66 -16.61 2.84
CA LEU A 93 7.78 -15.64 3.94
C LEU A 93 8.15 -16.26 5.29
N GLN A 94 8.38 -17.58 5.37
CA GLN A 94 8.52 -18.35 6.61
C GLN A 94 7.27 -18.24 7.51
N VAL A 95 6.11 -17.85 6.98
CA VAL A 95 4.85 -17.66 7.72
C VAL A 95 4.15 -19.00 7.91
N ASP A 96 3.79 -19.32 9.16
CA ASP A 96 3.01 -20.50 9.54
C ASP A 96 1.75 -20.04 10.31
N GLU A 97 1.09 -20.94 11.02
CA GLU A 97 -0.13 -20.64 11.78
C GLU A 97 0.07 -19.65 12.94
N ARG A 98 1.33 -19.31 13.30
CA ARG A 98 1.64 -18.29 14.31
C ARG A 98 1.73 -16.92 13.69
N LEU A 99 1.54 -15.88 14.50
CA LEU A 99 1.94 -14.53 14.10
C LEU A 99 3.43 -14.49 13.79
N THR A 100 3.76 -14.07 12.59
CA THR A 100 5.11 -14.06 12.03
C THR A 100 5.42 -12.67 11.53
N VAL A 101 6.50 -12.05 12.00
CA VAL A 101 6.97 -10.76 11.49
C VAL A 101 7.41 -10.92 10.03
N ILE A 102 6.95 -10.05 9.13
CA ILE A 102 7.29 -10.10 7.69
C ILE A 102 8.02 -8.85 7.18
N GLY A 103 7.76 -7.69 7.81
CA GLY A 103 8.49 -6.44 7.64
C GLY A 103 8.80 -5.79 8.99
N ALA A 104 9.94 -5.13 9.11
CA ALA A 104 10.39 -4.45 10.33
C ALA A 104 11.12 -3.14 9.99
N ALA A 105 10.96 -2.13 10.83
CA ALA A 105 11.82 -0.95 10.86
C ALA A 105 13.14 -1.29 11.61
N PRO A 106 14.26 -0.58 11.36
CA PRO A 106 15.57 -0.94 11.90
C PRO A 106 15.59 -1.13 13.43
N ASP A 107 14.94 -0.23 14.17
CA ASP A 107 14.95 -0.21 15.64
C ASP A 107 13.82 -1.03 16.29
N ALA A 108 13.13 -1.88 15.53
CA ALA A 108 11.97 -2.65 16.01
C ALA A 108 12.30 -3.73 17.07
N GLY A 109 13.56 -4.15 17.20
CA GLY A 109 14.01 -5.27 18.03
C GLY A 109 13.57 -6.67 17.57
N LEU A 110 12.66 -6.72 16.60
CA LEU A 110 12.14 -7.90 15.92
C LEU A 110 12.59 -7.91 14.45
N LEU A 111 12.76 -9.10 13.89
CA LEU A 111 13.24 -9.35 12.53
C LEU A 111 12.21 -10.17 11.74
N PRO A 112 12.15 -10.04 10.40
CA PRO A 112 11.35 -10.94 9.56
C PRO A 112 11.66 -12.42 9.86
N GLY A 113 10.61 -13.21 10.07
CA GLY A 113 10.67 -14.60 10.54
C GLY A 113 10.42 -14.78 12.05
N ASP A 114 10.53 -13.73 12.88
CA ASP A 114 10.20 -13.83 14.31
C ASP A 114 8.74 -14.26 14.53
N LYS A 115 8.55 -15.33 15.30
CA LYS A 115 7.25 -15.90 15.66
C LYS A 115 6.78 -15.33 16.99
N LEU A 116 5.70 -14.56 17.02
CA LEU A 116 5.16 -13.97 18.25
C LEU A 116 4.28 -15.00 18.97
N VAL A 117 4.54 -15.24 20.26
CA VAL A 117 3.83 -16.24 21.09
C VAL A 117 3.33 -15.69 22.43
N ASP A 118 3.50 -14.39 22.66
CA ASP A 118 3.05 -13.68 23.87
C ASP A 118 3.00 -12.19 23.55
N ILE A 119 1.93 -11.51 23.94
CA ILE A 119 1.78 -10.06 23.82
C ILE A 119 1.29 -9.55 25.17
N LYS A 120 2.11 -8.83 25.94
CA LYS A 120 1.73 -8.27 27.26
C LYS A 120 1.19 -9.32 28.28
N GLY A 121 1.54 -10.61 28.12
CA GLY A 121 1.01 -11.74 28.91
C GLY A 121 -0.16 -12.49 28.26
N TYR A 122 -0.69 -11.99 27.14
CA TYR A 122 -1.73 -12.63 26.35
C TYR A 122 -1.13 -13.70 25.41
N HIS A 123 -1.70 -14.91 25.46
CA HIS A 123 -1.38 -16.01 24.57
C HIS A 123 -2.63 -16.81 24.19
N ARG A 124 -2.80 -17.09 22.90
CA ARG A 124 -3.82 -17.98 22.32
C ARG A 124 -3.22 -18.71 21.12
N ASN A 125 -3.66 -19.93 20.88
CA ASN A 125 -3.32 -20.68 19.65
C ASN A 125 -3.96 -20.06 18.39
N ASP A 126 -5.03 -19.28 18.57
CA ASP A 126 -5.77 -18.53 17.56
C ASP A 126 -5.03 -17.22 17.23
N SER A 127 -4.35 -17.19 16.07
CA SER A 127 -3.61 -16.00 15.63
C SER A 127 -4.51 -14.81 15.28
N GLY A 128 -5.79 -15.03 14.95
CA GLY A 128 -6.77 -13.95 14.77
C GLY A 128 -7.18 -13.27 16.09
N LYS A 129 -7.11 -13.98 17.22
CA LYS A 129 -7.20 -13.39 18.56
C LYS A 129 -5.90 -12.66 18.94
N MET A 130 -4.74 -13.24 18.66
CA MET A 130 -3.44 -12.57 18.87
C MET A 130 -3.30 -11.27 18.03
N LEU A 131 -3.90 -11.21 16.83
CA LEU A 131 -3.93 -10.02 15.98
C LEU A 131 -4.76 -8.86 16.55
N ARG A 132 -5.87 -9.16 17.23
CA ARG A 132 -6.70 -8.15 17.91
C ARG A 132 -6.00 -7.58 19.14
N GLU A 133 -5.43 -8.45 19.96
CA GLU A 133 -4.57 -8.05 21.07
C GLU A 133 -3.44 -7.11 20.59
N LEU A 134 -2.77 -7.45 19.48
CA LEU A 134 -1.73 -6.61 18.87
C LEU A 134 -2.25 -5.25 18.36
N ALA A 135 -3.52 -5.16 17.95
CA ALA A 135 -4.18 -3.91 17.57
C ALA A 135 -4.50 -3.03 18.77
N GLU A 136 -5.08 -3.61 19.82
CA GLU A 136 -5.31 -2.91 21.09
C GLU A 136 -4.00 -2.35 21.65
N ARG A 137 -2.91 -3.14 21.64
CA ARG A 137 -1.59 -2.68 22.11
C ARG A 137 -0.95 -1.60 21.21
N ARG A 138 -1.27 -1.56 19.91
CA ARG A 138 -0.88 -0.44 19.03
C ARG A 138 -1.62 0.82 19.45
N ASP A 139 -2.95 0.74 19.57
CA ASP A 139 -3.82 1.91 19.73
C ASP A 139 -3.79 2.50 21.14
N GLU A 140 -3.39 1.72 22.15
CA GLU A 140 -2.94 2.24 23.46
C GLU A 140 -1.72 3.17 23.36
N GLY A 141 -0.84 2.99 22.38
CA GLY A 141 0.40 3.75 22.21
C GLY A 141 1.54 3.42 23.19
N GLU A 142 1.22 2.83 24.34
CA GLU A 142 2.18 2.50 25.40
C GLU A 142 3.13 1.35 25.04
N PRO A 143 4.39 1.35 25.52
CA PRO A 143 5.32 0.25 25.28
C PRO A 143 4.87 -1.07 25.94
N PHE A 144 4.96 -2.19 25.22
CA PHE A 144 4.53 -3.51 25.69
C PHE A 144 5.55 -4.62 25.38
N PRO A 145 5.71 -5.63 26.26
CA PRO A 145 6.58 -6.77 25.99
C PRO A 145 5.92 -7.74 25.02
N VAL A 146 6.70 -8.23 24.05
CA VAL A 146 6.33 -9.31 23.14
C VAL A 146 7.37 -10.42 23.23
N ARG A 147 6.94 -11.67 23.42
CA ARG A 147 7.83 -12.84 23.49
C ARG A 147 7.80 -13.60 22.17
N THR A 148 8.96 -13.96 21.65
CA THR A 148 9.07 -14.78 20.44
C THR A 148 9.18 -16.27 20.78
N ALA A 149 8.88 -17.14 19.82
CA ALA A 149 9.04 -18.60 19.97
C ALA A 149 10.51 -19.02 20.23
N ALA A 150 11.48 -18.15 19.90
CA ALA A 150 12.90 -18.33 20.23
C ALA A 150 13.23 -17.92 21.69
N GLY A 151 12.24 -17.58 22.51
CA GLY A 151 12.41 -17.21 23.92
C GLY A 151 12.89 -15.78 24.17
N ARG A 152 13.12 -14.97 23.12
CA ARG A 152 13.44 -13.53 23.28
C ARG A 152 12.20 -12.76 23.69
N THR A 153 12.32 -11.86 24.66
CA THR A 153 11.30 -10.83 24.93
C THR A 153 11.81 -9.48 24.43
N VAL A 154 11.01 -8.79 23.62
CA VAL A 154 11.30 -7.47 23.06
C VAL A 154 10.28 -6.48 23.61
N MET A 155 10.73 -5.32 24.08
CA MET A 155 9.83 -4.20 24.38
C MET A 155 9.47 -3.48 23.09
N VAL A 156 8.27 -3.75 22.58
CA VAL A 156 7.70 -3.05 21.43
C VAL A 156 7.24 -1.68 21.89
N LYS A 157 7.54 -0.64 21.09
CA LYS A 157 7.05 0.72 21.30
C LYS A 157 6.30 1.17 20.05
N PRO A 158 4.97 1.39 20.12
CA PRO A 158 4.23 2.10 19.08
C PRO A 158 4.77 3.53 18.87
N PHE A 159 4.55 4.09 17.69
CA PHE A 159 4.86 5.49 17.39
C PHE A 159 3.73 6.16 16.63
N GLN A 160 3.69 7.49 16.67
CA GLN A 160 2.68 8.27 15.96
C GLN A 160 3.13 8.60 14.54
N VAL A 161 2.20 8.49 13.59
CA VAL A 161 2.31 8.99 12.22
C VAL A 161 1.08 9.82 11.87
N CYS A 162 1.15 10.58 10.78
CA CYS A 162 -0.07 11.15 10.18
C CYS A 162 -1.05 10.04 9.78
N ARG A 163 -2.35 10.35 9.80
CA ARG A 163 -3.42 9.41 9.48
C ARG A 163 -3.27 8.88 8.05
N GLY A 164 -3.82 7.68 7.80
CA GLY A 164 -3.74 7.01 6.52
C GLY A 164 -2.73 5.86 6.59
N TYR A 165 -3.19 4.69 7.04
CA TYR A 165 -2.37 3.48 6.99
C TYR A 165 -2.09 3.10 5.53
N THR A 166 -0.84 3.19 5.10
CA THR A 166 -0.36 2.55 3.87
C THR A 166 -0.37 1.04 4.10
N ARG A 167 -1.18 0.32 3.32
CA ARG A 167 -1.31 -1.15 3.37
C ARG A 167 -1.27 -1.73 1.97
N LEU A 168 -1.09 -3.04 1.89
CA LEU A 168 -0.94 -3.79 0.65
C LEU A 168 -2.14 -4.67 0.36
N ALA A 169 -2.40 -4.88 -0.93
CA ALA A 169 -3.41 -5.84 -1.37
C ALA A 169 -3.05 -7.26 -0.92
N PRO A 170 -4.03 -8.09 -0.51
CA PRO A 170 -3.76 -9.47 -0.15
C PRO A 170 -3.36 -10.30 -1.39
N PRO A 171 -2.58 -11.37 -1.22
CA PRO A 171 -1.94 -12.09 -2.33
C PRO A 171 -2.90 -12.91 -3.20
N LEU A 172 -4.18 -13.03 -2.83
CA LEU A 172 -5.23 -13.57 -3.73
C LEU A 172 -5.81 -12.52 -4.68
N THR A 173 -5.51 -11.23 -4.47
CA THR A 173 -5.94 -10.11 -5.32
C THR A 173 -4.80 -9.10 -5.49
N PRO A 174 -3.65 -9.48 -6.08
CA PRO A 174 -2.44 -8.64 -6.10
C PRO A 174 -2.60 -7.31 -6.87
N ALA A 175 -3.59 -7.22 -7.76
CA ALA A 175 -3.96 -6.01 -8.49
C ALA A 175 -4.97 -5.11 -7.78
N TYR A 176 -5.49 -5.50 -6.61
CA TYR A 176 -6.52 -4.71 -5.92
C TYR A 176 -5.95 -3.41 -5.35
N GLN A 177 -6.75 -2.35 -5.36
CA GLN A 177 -6.40 -1.07 -4.74
C GLN A 177 -7.67 -0.34 -4.27
N ASP A 178 -7.59 0.35 -3.14
CA ASP A 178 -8.71 1.15 -2.61
C ASP A 178 -8.20 2.27 -1.71
N PHE A 179 -8.87 3.41 -1.74
CA PHE A 179 -8.42 4.67 -1.17
C PHE A 179 -9.49 5.22 -0.21
N HIS A 180 -9.14 5.31 1.07
CA HIS A 180 -10.03 5.68 2.15
C HIS A 180 -9.27 6.52 3.19
N TRP A 181 -9.95 7.43 3.89
CA TRP A 181 -9.24 8.38 4.78
C TRP A 181 -8.50 7.71 5.93
N LEU A 182 -8.96 6.56 6.45
CA LEU A 182 -8.21 5.81 7.47
C LEU A 182 -7.03 5.01 6.90
N MET A 183 -7.11 4.54 5.66
CA MET A 183 -6.13 3.61 5.08
C MET A 183 -6.23 3.57 3.55
N SER A 184 -5.10 3.37 2.86
CA SER A 184 -5.09 3.05 1.44
C SER A 184 -4.41 1.72 1.18
N ILE A 185 -5.07 0.89 0.38
CA ILE A 185 -4.60 -0.42 -0.06
C ILE A 185 -3.96 -0.22 -1.43
N HIS A 186 -2.67 -0.49 -1.53
CA HIS A 186 -1.88 -0.40 -2.76
C HIS A 186 -1.68 -1.78 -3.39
N PRO A 187 -1.68 -1.91 -4.73
CA PRO A 187 -1.57 -3.19 -5.40
C PRO A 187 -0.14 -3.73 -5.28
N LEU A 188 0.02 -5.04 -5.01
CA LEU A 188 1.32 -5.72 -4.89
C LEU A 188 2.19 -5.54 -6.14
N HIS A 189 1.55 -5.39 -7.31
CA HIS A 189 2.22 -5.12 -8.57
C HIS A 189 3.11 -3.86 -8.56
N VAL A 190 2.90 -2.91 -7.64
CA VAL A 190 3.78 -1.74 -7.48
C VAL A 190 5.23 -2.12 -7.10
N PHE A 191 5.45 -3.32 -6.54
CA PHE A 191 6.77 -3.87 -6.19
C PHE A 191 7.35 -4.86 -7.22
N ILE A 192 6.77 -4.92 -8.44
CA ILE A 192 7.37 -5.62 -9.59
C ILE A 192 8.61 -4.87 -10.13
N PRO A 193 8.64 -3.53 -10.22
CA PRO A 193 9.90 -2.79 -10.25
C PRO A 193 10.56 -2.76 -8.87
N GLN A 194 11.89 -2.70 -8.82
CA GLN A 194 12.63 -2.51 -7.57
C GLN A 194 12.36 -1.11 -7.02
N ILE A 195 11.74 -1.04 -5.84
CA ILE A 195 11.38 0.21 -5.17
C ILE A 195 12.51 0.67 -4.23
N SER A 196 12.85 1.97 -4.28
CA SER A 196 13.84 2.62 -3.41
C SER A 196 13.25 3.03 -2.06
N SER A 197 14.10 3.42 -1.10
CA SER A 197 13.66 3.92 0.21
C SER A 197 12.89 5.24 0.12
N ASP A 198 13.22 6.11 -0.84
CA ASP A 198 12.51 7.36 -1.09
C ASP A 198 11.22 7.15 -1.89
N GLU A 199 11.17 6.19 -2.81
CA GLU A 199 9.92 5.82 -3.50
C GLU A 199 8.92 5.17 -2.53
N ALA A 200 9.38 4.31 -1.63
CA ALA A 200 8.57 3.78 -0.54
C ALA A 200 8.10 4.90 0.41
N LEU A 201 8.94 5.90 0.70
CA LEU A 201 8.55 7.06 1.49
C LEU A 201 7.54 7.96 0.76
N TRP A 202 7.66 8.13 -0.56
CA TRP A 202 6.67 8.82 -1.37
C TRP A 202 5.30 8.14 -1.26
N MET A 203 5.22 6.81 -1.42
CA MET A 203 3.96 6.07 -1.28
C MET A 203 3.30 6.29 0.10
N VAL A 204 4.11 6.37 1.15
CA VAL A 204 3.65 6.62 2.52
C VAL A 204 3.13 8.04 2.71
N LEU A 205 3.94 9.05 2.36
CA LEU A 205 3.55 10.45 2.52
C LEU A 205 2.35 10.80 1.63
N TRP A 206 2.28 10.25 0.41
CA TRP A 206 1.13 10.39 -0.48
C TRP A 206 -0.15 9.79 0.15
N THR A 207 -0.05 8.61 0.78
CA THR A 207 -1.18 8.01 1.52
C THR A 207 -1.65 8.90 2.67
N GLN A 208 -0.72 9.58 3.34
CA GLN A 208 -1.01 10.51 4.43
C GLN A 208 -1.64 11.82 3.92
N GLY A 209 -1.16 12.37 2.80
CA GLY A 209 -1.77 13.53 2.16
C GLY A 209 -3.20 13.25 1.70
N LEU A 210 -3.41 12.11 1.04
CA LEU A 210 -4.73 11.63 0.66
C LEU A 210 -5.68 11.51 1.87
N SER A 211 -5.15 11.11 3.03
CA SER A 211 -5.90 10.98 4.27
C SER A 211 -6.36 12.32 4.84
N GLU A 212 -5.51 13.35 4.83
CA GLU A 212 -5.84 14.66 5.41
C GLU A 212 -6.62 15.53 4.41
N GLU A 213 -6.08 15.77 3.22
CA GLU A 213 -6.68 16.65 2.20
C GLU A 213 -8.01 16.09 1.66
N GLY A 214 -8.05 14.78 1.35
CA GLY A 214 -9.26 14.09 0.93
C GLY A 214 -10.19 13.70 2.08
N GLY A 215 -9.70 13.79 3.33
CA GLY A 215 -10.34 13.20 4.50
C GLY A 215 -11.74 13.73 4.78
N ALA A 216 -11.95 15.04 4.61
CA ALA A 216 -13.26 15.66 4.78
C ALA A 216 -14.24 15.25 3.67
N ARG A 217 -13.81 15.32 2.40
CA ARG A 217 -14.64 14.98 1.23
C ARG A 217 -15.12 13.53 1.30
N MET A 218 -14.20 12.60 1.60
CA MET A 218 -14.49 11.18 1.74
C MET A 218 -15.47 10.88 2.89
N LYS A 219 -15.25 11.46 4.10
CA LYS A 219 -16.15 11.26 5.25
C LYS A 219 -17.57 11.73 4.93
N THR A 220 -17.73 12.92 4.36
CA THR A 220 -19.04 13.48 4.00
C THR A 220 -19.80 12.56 3.05
N PHE A 221 -19.13 12.05 2.00
CA PHE A 221 -19.72 11.13 1.03
C PHE A 221 -20.06 9.74 1.61
N HIS A 222 -19.27 9.24 2.56
CA HIS A 222 -19.57 7.98 3.26
C HIS A 222 -20.81 8.13 4.15
N TYR A 223 -20.86 9.17 4.99
CA TYR A 223 -22.01 9.40 5.87
C TYR A 223 -23.29 9.75 5.10
N SER A 224 -23.21 10.47 3.97
CA SER A 224 -24.38 10.79 3.13
C SER A 224 -24.97 9.59 2.37
N LYS A 225 -24.41 8.38 2.52
CA LYS A 225 -24.90 7.14 1.89
C LYS A 225 -25.63 6.19 2.84
N GLU A 226 -25.78 6.56 4.11
CA GLU A 226 -26.37 5.73 5.18
C GLU A 226 -25.71 4.34 5.40
N ILE A 227 -24.51 4.09 4.86
CA ILE A 227 -23.75 2.85 5.09
C ILE A 227 -22.99 2.96 6.44
N VAL A 228 -23.72 3.20 7.52
CA VAL A 228 -23.16 3.25 8.88
C VAL A 228 -22.60 1.89 9.24
N SER A 229 -21.31 1.85 9.53
CA SER A 229 -20.60 0.61 9.76
C SER A 229 -19.25 0.85 10.45
N THR A 230 -18.83 -0.10 11.29
CA THR A 230 -17.67 0.04 12.17
C THR A 230 -16.99 -1.31 12.41
N LEU A 231 -15.87 -1.59 11.73
CA LEU A 231 -15.01 -2.77 11.97
C LEU A 231 -13.64 -2.60 11.27
N PHE A 232 -12.87 -1.57 11.64
CA PHE A 232 -11.61 -1.23 10.97
C PHE A 232 -10.35 -1.92 11.54
N GLU A 233 -10.36 -2.28 12.82
CA GLU A 233 -9.15 -2.64 13.59
C GLU A 233 -8.31 -3.74 12.94
N VAL A 234 -8.92 -4.91 12.68
CA VAL A 234 -8.24 -6.10 12.18
C VAL A 234 -7.57 -5.86 10.81
N ALA A 235 -8.27 -5.20 9.89
CA ALA A 235 -7.76 -4.92 8.54
C ALA A 235 -6.56 -3.96 8.53
N THR A 236 -6.40 -3.13 9.56
CA THR A 236 -5.25 -2.20 9.66
C THR A 236 -3.94 -2.87 10.11
N LEU A 237 -3.94 -4.16 10.48
CA LEU A 237 -2.74 -4.88 10.96
C LEU A 237 -2.55 -6.29 10.41
N ALA A 238 -3.63 -6.98 10.06
CA ALA A 238 -3.59 -8.39 9.69
C ALA A 238 -3.34 -8.59 8.18
N VAL A 239 -2.08 -8.79 7.80
CA VAL A 239 -1.77 -9.38 6.49
C VAL A 239 -2.03 -10.89 6.57
N GLY A 240 -2.82 -11.44 5.65
CA GLY A 240 -2.99 -12.89 5.52
C GLY A 240 -4.05 -13.55 6.41
N LEU A 241 -5.01 -12.84 7.01
CA LEU A 241 -6.24 -13.53 7.45
C LEU A 241 -7.05 -13.97 6.22
N ASN A 242 -7.38 -15.26 6.12
CA ASN A 242 -8.07 -15.81 4.95
C ASN A 242 -9.43 -15.13 4.71
N ALA A 243 -10.19 -14.86 5.76
CA ALA A 243 -11.46 -14.11 5.67
C ALA A 243 -11.29 -12.71 5.04
N ALA A 244 -10.18 -12.00 5.34
CA ALA A 244 -9.91 -10.70 4.75
C ALA A 244 -9.44 -10.81 3.28
N ALA A 245 -8.68 -11.86 2.95
CA ALA A 245 -8.25 -12.13 1.57
C ALA A 245 -9.43 -12.58 0.67
N GLU A 246 -10.35 -13.39 1.20
CA GLU A 246 -11.55 -13.81 0.46
C GLU A 246 -12.57 -12.67 0.35
N ALA A 247 -12.73 -11.83 1.38
CA ALA A 247 -13.49 -10.58 1.25
C ALA A 247 -12.90 -9.67 0.16
N ALA A 248 -11.58 -9.53 0.09
CA ALA A 248 -10.89 -8.80 -0.99
C ALA A 248 -11.16 -9.41 -2.36
N LYS A 249 -11.16 -10.74 -2.46
CA LYS A 249 -11.50 -11.49 -3.67
C LYS A 249 -12.97 -11.30 -4.10
N VAL A 250 -13.92 -11.29 -3.17
CA VAL A 250 -15.33 -10.94 -3.45
C VAL A 250 -15.45 -9.49 -3.95
N ALA A 251 -14.82 -8.54 -3.26
CA ALA A 251 -14.86 -7.13 -3.64
C ALA A 251 -14.18 -6.86 -4.99
N ALA A 252 -13.00 -7.43 -5.24
CA ALA A 252 -12.30 -7.32 -6.51
C ALA A 252 -13.10 -7.95 -7.67
N ASN A 253 -13.79 -9.08 -7.43
CA ASN A 253 -14.67 -9.70 -8.42
C ASN A 253 -15.90 -8.82 -8.71
N GLN A 254 -16.53 -8.23 -7.69
CA GLN A 254 -17.65 -7.28 -7.86
C GLN A 254 -17.20 -6.03 -8.62
N ALA A 255 -16.04 -5.48 -8.27
CA ALA A 255 -15.42 -4.32 -8.90
C ALA A 255 -15.04 -4.60 -10.37
N ALA A 256 -14.53 -5.79 -10.68
CA ALA A 256 -14.25 -6.23 -12.06
C ALA A 256 -15.53 -6.42 -12.89
N GLN A 257 -16.58 -7.03 -12.32
CA GLN A 257 -17.89 -7.16 -12.97
C GLN A 257 -18.51 -5.79 -13.24
N ALA A 258 -18.43 -4.87 -12.28
CA ALA A 258 -18.88 -3.49 -12.44
C ALA A 258 -18.07 -2.74 -13.50
N ALA A 259 -16.74 -2.91 -13.53
CA ALA A 259 -15.87 -2.30 -14.54
C ALA A 259 -16.20 -2.79 -15.96
N ALA A 260 -16.47 -4.09 -16.14
CA ALA A 260 -16.93 -4.64 -17.41
C ALA A 260 -18.29 -4.05 -17.84
N ALA A 261 -19.23 -3.90 -16.90
CA ALA A 261 -20.54 -3.27 -17.16
C ALA A 261 -20.44 -1.76 -17.46
N ALA A 262 -19.45 -1.05 -16.92
CA ALA A 262 -19.17 0.34 -17.24
C ALA A 262 -18.48 0.50 -18.60
N ALA A 263 -17.48 -0.34 -18.91
CA ALA A 263 -16.78 -0.34 -20.20
C ALA A 263 -17.76 -0.54 -21.38
N ALA A 264 -18.74 -1.42 -21.21
CA ALA A 264 -19.83 -1.64 -22.17
C ALA A 264 -20.73 -0.41 -22.40
N ARG A 265 -20.80 0.53 -21.45
CA ARG A 265 -21.55 1.80 -21.59
C ARG A 265 -20.70 2.90 -22.20
N SER A 266 -19.45 3.06 -21.75
CA SER A 266 -18.53 4.09 -22.27
C SER A 266 -18.20 3.93 -23.76
N ALA A 267 -18.36 2.72 -24.30
CA ALA A 267 -18.29 2.47 -25.75
C ALA A 267 -19.31 3.29 -26.56
N GLY A 268 -20.45 3.67 -25.98
CA GLY A 268 -21.43 4.57 -26.61
C GLY A 268 -21.09 6.06 -26.53
N GLU A 269 -20.35 6.49 -25.50
CA GLU A 269 -19.99 7.89 -25.26
C GLU A 269 -18.73 8.34 -26.01
N ALA A 270 -17.95 7.40 -26.55
CA ALA A 270 -16.70 7.68 -27.26
C ALA A 270 -16.85 8.69 -28.42
N ALA A 271 -18.02 8.71 -29.09
CA ALA A 271 -18.32 9.65 -30.16
C ALA A 271 -18.38 11.13 -29.72
N ALA A 272 -18.71 11.41 -28.44
CA ALA A 272 -18.83 12.76 -27.92
C ALA A 272 -17.48 13.36 -27.48
N LYS A 273 -16.55 12.55 -26.98
CA LYS A 273 -15.24 13.03 -26.48
C LYS A 273 -14.30 13.52 -27.60
N ALA A 274 -14.50 13.08 -28.84
CA ALA A 274 -13.65 13.43 -29.98
C ALA A 274 -13.49 14.95 -30.19
N ALA A 275 -14.54 15.75 -29.90
CA ALA A 275 -14.53 17.20 -30.11
C ALA A 275 -13.66 18.00 -29.12
N LEU A 276 -13.16 17.38 -28.03
CA LEU A 276 -12.33 18.04 -27.01
C LEU A 276 -10.85 17.63 -27.06
N GLN A 277 -10.48 16.63 -27.88
CA GLN A 277 -9.16 16.00 -27.80
C GLN A 277 -8.05 16.72 -28.58
N ASP A 278 -8.36 17.47 -29.63
CA ASP A 278 -7.34 18.08 -30.49
C ASP A 278 -6.53 19.21 -29.84
N ALA A 279 -7.00 19.79 -28.72
CA ALA A 279 -6.24 20.81 -27.97
C ALA A 279 -5.13 20.21 -27.08
N ALA A 280 -5.37 19.05 -26.45
CA ALA A 280 -4.38 18.36 -25.61
C ALA A 280 -3.26 17.67 -26.44
N ARG A 281 -3.55 17.44 -27.72
CA ARG A 281 -2.74 16.69 -28.67
C ARG A 281 -1.30 17.20 -28.81
N SER A 282 -1.10 18.52 -28.80
CA SER A 282 0.21 19.14 -29.07
C SER A 282 1.29 18.82 -28.02
N LEU A 283 0.92 18.83 -26.73
CA LEU A 283 1.80 18.48 -25.62
C LEU A 283 2.08 16.97 -25.56
N ALA A 284 1.03 16.15 -25.68
CA ALA A 284 1.16 14.69 -25.69
C ALA A 284 2.00 14.20 -26.88
N GLU A 285 1.82 14.78 -28.07
CA GLU A 285 2.64 14.46 -29.24
C GLU A 285 4.11 14.91 -29.09
N GLN A 286 4.44 15.90 -28.25
CA GLN A 286 5.83 16.34 -28.08
C GLN A 286 6.63 15.33 -27.21
N ALA A 287 6.05 14.85 -26.12
CA ALA A 287 6.62 13.75 -25.34
C ALA A 287 6.64 12.42 -26.13
N SER A 288 5.56 12.13 -26.87
CA SER A 288 5.44 10.92 -27.69
C SER A 288 6.45 10.89 -28.84
N ARG A 289 6.71 12.02 -29.53
CA ARG A 289 7.72 12.10 -30.60
C ARG A 289 9.15 11.83 -30.09
N ASP A 290 9.51 12.33 -28.91
CA ASP A 290 10.81 12.05 -28.28
C ASP A 290 10.98 10.56 -27.92
N TYR A 291 9.93 9.90 -27.42
CA TYR A 291 9.92 8.48 -27.08
C TYR A 291 9.97 7.59 -28.34
N LEU A 292 9.13 7.89 -29.34
CA LEU A 292 9.02 7.15 -30.60
C LEU A 292 10.30 7.20 -31.47
N GLN A 293 11.17 8.19 -31.27
CA GLN A 293 12.48 8.24 -31.94
C GLN A 293 13.53 7.30 -31.35
N ARG A 294 13.32 6.71 -30.15
CA ARG A 294 14.39 6.01 -29.42
C ARG A 294 14.16 4.53 -29.14
N VAL A 295 12.93 4.02 -29.20
CA VAL A 295 12.68 2.59 -28.94
C VAL A 295 12.64 1.80 -30.26
N GLY A 296 13.66 0.98 -30.47
CA GLY A 296 13.69 -0.04 -31.52
C GLY A 296 12.72 -1.20 -31.21
N GLU A 297 12.37 -1.94 -32.26
CA GLU A 297 11.44 -3.09 -32.25
C GLU A 297 9.97 -2.77 -31.88
N GLU A 298 9.03 -3.60 -32.35
CA GLU A 298 7.59 -3.31 -32.35
C GLU A 298 6.94 -3.33 -30.96
N VAL A 299 7.57 -4.01 -30.00
CA VAL A 299 7.16 -3.98 -28.59
C VAL A 299 7.22 -2.54 -28.05
N GLY A 300 8.28 -1.80 -28.36
CA GLY A 300 8.50 -0.42 -27.92
C GLY A 300 7.42 0.55 -28.41
N LYS A 301 6.97 0.40 -29.65
CA LYS A 301 5.89 1.23 -30.23
C LYS A 301 4.54 0.96 -29.56
N THR A 302 4.28 -0.28 -29.19
CA THR A 302 3.05 -0.66 -28.49
C THR A 302 3.02 -0.04 -27.08
N VAL A 303 4.14 -0.13 -26.34
CA VAL A 303 4.28 0.51 -25.02
C VAL A 303 4.22 2.04 -25.14
N ALA A 304 4.84 2.65 -26.14
CA ALA A 304 4.78 4.10 -26.40
C ALA A 304 3.34 4.62 -26.53
N VAL A 305 2.53 3.93 -27.36
CA VAL A 305 1.14 4.32 -27.63
C VAL A 305 0.26 4.04 -26.40
N GLN A 306 0.47 2.94 -25.69
CA GLN A 306 -0.25 2.64 -24.45
C GLN A 306 0.08 3.64 -23.33
N ALA A 307 1.35 4.02 -23.17
CA ALA A 307 1.77 5.05 -22.22
C ALA A 307 1.15 6.42 -22.59
N GLY A 308 1.29 6.87 -23.84
CA GLY A 308 0.69 8.14 -24.29
C GLY A 308 -0.82 8.20 -24.07
N ASN A 309 -1.55 7.13 -24.38
CA ASN A 309 -2.99 7.02 -24.13
C ASN A 309 -3.33 6.99 -22.62
N ALA A 310 -2.48 6.37 -21.79
CA ALA A 310 -2.68 6.31 -20.34
C ALA A 310 -2.32 7.61 -19.61
N LEU A 311 -1.40 8.42 -20.14
CA LEU A 311 -1.11 9.77 -19.61
C LEU A 311 -2.24 10.75 -19.90
N GLY A 312 -2.85 10.67 -21.09
CA GLY A 312 -4.06 11.42 -21.46
C GLY A 312 -5.36 10.91 -20.82
N ALA A 313 -5.31 9.78 -20.11
CA ALA A 313 -6.44 9.20 -19.40
C ALA A 313 -6.27 9.36 -17.88
N SER A 314 -7.19 10.09 -17.23
CA SER A 314 -7.23 10.18 -15.76
C SER A 314 -7.23 8.79 -15.12
N PHE A 315 -6.69 8.65 -13.90
CA PHE A 315 -6.69 7.36 -13.19
C PHE A 315 -8.06 6.67 -13.22
N MET A 316 -9.15 7.43 -13.00
CA MET A 316 -10.51 6.91 -13.06
C MET A 316 -10.93 6.37 -14.43
N SER A 317 -10.41 6.94 -15.52
CA SER A 317 -10.62 6.42 -16.88
C SER A 317 -9.88 5.09 -17.12
N ARG A 318 -8.82 4.80 -16.34
CA ARG A 318 -7.99 3.59 -16.47
C ARG A 318 -8.46 2.44 -15.58
N VAL A 319 -9.06 2.73 -14.42
CA VAL A 319 -9.56 1.70 -13.49
C VAL A 319 -11.08 1.54 -13.48
N GLY A 320 -11.84 2.58 -13.85
CA GLY A 320 -13.30 2.57 -13.82
C GLY A 320 -13.87 2.17 -12.44
N LEU A 321 -14.75 1.17 -12.43
CA LEU A 321 -15.36 0.64 -11.20
C LEU A 321 -14.53 -0.46 -10.52
N ALA A 322 -13.25 -0.65 -10.89
CA ALA A 322 -12.33 -1.58 -10.20
C ALA A 322 -11.90 -1.10 -8.79
N VAL A 323 -12.28 0.13 -8.41
CA VAL A 323 -12.04 0.75 -7.09
C VAL A 323 -13.38 1.19 -6.48
N SER A 324 -13.47 1.31 -5.15
CA SER A 324 -14.74 1.64 -4.47
C SER A 324 -15.31 2.99 -4.87
N SER A 325 -16.61 3.21 -4.67
CA SER A 325 -17.21 4.52 -4.91
C SER A 325 -16.64 5.62 -3.99
N LEU A 326 -15.95 5.28 -2.90
CA LEU A 326 -15.19 6.23 -2.08
C LEU A 326 -13.83 6.59 -2.70
N SER A 327 -13.14 5.61 -3.32
CA SER A 327 -11.92 5.85 -4.10
C SER A 327 -12.14 6.89 -5.20
N TRP A 328 -13.32 6.91 -5.83
CA TRP A 328 -13.68 7.94 -6.81
C TRP A 328 -13.57 9.34 -6.20
N VAL A 329 -14.07 9.54 -4.97
CA VAL A 329 -13.95 10.82 -4.23
C VAL A 329 -12.49 11.11 -3.85
N ALA A 330 -11.73 10.10 -3.44
CA ALA A 330 -10.30 10.24 -3.14
C ALA A 330 -9.49 10.74 -4.36
N THR A 331 -9.89 10.39 -5.58
CA THR A 331 -9.20 10.90 -6.80
C THR A 331 -9.26 12.40 -7.00
N THR A 332 -10.19 13.10 -6.32
CA THR A 332 -10.34 14.57 -6.41
C THR A 332 -9.27 15.36 -5.64
N VAL A 333 -8.33 14.66 -4.98
CA VAL A 333 -7.20 15.24 -4.21
C VAL A 333 -5.87 14.52 -4.49
N PHE A 334 -5.75 13.85 -5.64
CA PHE A 334 -4.55 13.08 -5.99
C PHE A 334 -3.32 13.97 -6.25
N ASP A 335 -3.54 15.18 -6.72
CA ASP A 335 -2.58 16.28 -6.88
C ASP A 335 -2.24 16.95 -5.54
N ASP A 336 -3.23 17.20 -4.67
CA ASP A 336 -2.99 17.63 -3.28
C ASP A 336 -2.12 16.59 -2.52
N ALA A 337 -2.38 15.30 -2.71
CA ALA A 337 -1.60 14.20 -2.14
C ALA A 337 -0.17 14.09 -2.72
N ASP A 338 0.01 14.35 -4.03
CA ASP A 338 1.34 14.45 -4.64
C ASP A 338 2.13 15.63 -4.06
N ARG A 339 1.49 16.79 -3.92
CA ARG A 339 2.10 17.97 -3.30
C ARG A 339 2.47 17.70 -1.84
N TRP A 340 1.58 17.08 -1.07
CA TRP A 340 1.84 16.71 0.32
C TRP A 340 3.07 15.81 0.45
N ALA A 341 3.23 14.84 -0.45
CA ALA A 341 4.40 13.99 -0.51
C ALA A 341 5.67 14.78 -0.88
N TYR A 342 5.59 15.63 -1.90
CA TYR A 342 6.69 16.47 -2.40
C TYR A 342 7.26 17.41 -1.32
N ASP A 343 6.38 18.18 -0.66
CA ASP A 343 6.75 19.18 0.34
C ASP A 343 7.33 18.54 1.62
N ARG A 344 7.02 17.26 1.88
CA ARG A 344 7.40 16.54 3.12
C ARG A 344 8.54 15.54 2.95
N ILE A 345 8.78 14.98 1.77
CA ILE A 345 9.91 14.08 1.55
C ILE A 345 11.25 14.83 1.63
N GLY A 346 11.29 16.08 1.15
CA GLY A 346 12.45 16.97 1.33
C GLY A 346 12.74 17.31 2.80
N ARG A 347 11.70 17.50 3.63
CA ARG A 347 11.82 17.66 5.10
C ARG A 347 12.38 16.41 5.81
N LEU A 348 12.38 15.26 5.15
CA LEU A 348 12.97 13.98 5.60
C LEU A 348 14.28 13.62 4.88
N GLY A 349 14.87 14.56 4.14
CA GLY A 349 16.12 14.36 3.41
C GLY A 349 16.02 13.31 2.29
N GLY A 350 14.82 13.07 1.74
CA GLY A 350 14.62 12.23 0.57
C GLY A 350 14.33 13.06 -0.69
N ASP A 351 14.46 12.46 -1.87
CA ASP A 351 14.28 13.17 -3.14
C ASP A 351 12.79 13.49 -3.45
N PRO A 352 12.40 14.77 -3.63
CA PRO A 352 11.08 15.14 -4.14
C PRO A 352 10.70 14.54 -5.50
N LEU A 353 11.68 14.05 -6.28
CA LEU A 353 11.44 13.38 -7.58
C LEU A 353 11.26 11.86 -7.47
N ALA A 354 11.20 11.30 -6.26
CA ALA A 354 10.90 9.88 -6.03
C ALA A 354 9.55 9.48 -6.66
N GLY A 355 8.52 10.34 -6.56
CA GLY A 355 7.23 10.12 -7.22
C GLY A 355 7.33 10.00 -8.74
N ALA A 356 8.13 10.86 -9.38
CA ALA A 356 8.39 10.80 -10.83
C ALA A 356 9.17 9.53 -11.24
N THR A 357 10.05 9.05 -10.38
CA THR A 357 10.84 7.83 -10.65
C THR A 357 9.98 6.58 -10.50
N LEU A 358 9.11 6.53 -9.48
CA LEU A 358 8.08 5.50 -9.33
C LEU A 358 7.11 5.51 -10.53
N HIS A 359 6.64 6.68 -10.95
CA HIS A 359 5.82 6.86 -12.14
C HIS A 359 6.48 6.24 -13.39
N GLN A 360 7.74 6.60 -13.69
CA GLN A 360 8.46 6.07 -14.84
C GLN A 360 8.63 4.54 -14.76
N LYS A 361 9.05 4.01 -13.59
CA LYS A 361 9.17 2.57 -13.33
C LYS A 361 7.87 1.80 -13.55
N LEU A 362 6.71 2.42 -13.33
CA LEU A 362 5.41 1.81 -13.56
C LEU A 362 4.99 1.88 -15.04
N LEU A 363 5.30 2.99 -15.74
CA LEU A 363 5.13 3.07 -17.20
C LEU A 363 5.98 2.03 -17.94
N ASP A 364 7.27 1.93 -17.61
CA ASP A 364 8.23 0.99 -18.21
C ASP A 364 7.85 -0.49 -18.03
N ARG A 365 6.97 -0.79 -17.07
CA ARG A 365 6.44 -2.13 -16.77
C ARG A 365 4.98 -2.32 -17.20
N GLY A 366 4.37 -1.34 -17.87
CA GLY A 366 2.97 -1.41 -18.31
C GLY A 366 1.95 -1.40 -17.17
N LEU A 367 2.32 -0.96 -15.96
CA LEU A 367 1.50 -0.99 -14.75
C LEU A 367 0.55 0.23 -14.66
N LEU A 368 -0.07 0.55 -15.81
CA LEU A 368 -0.81 1.79 -16.08
C LEU A 368 -2.03 2.00 -15.17
N ALA A 369 -2.59 0.93 -14.61
CA ALA A 369 -3.72 0.97 -13.68
C ALA A 369 -3.36 1.47 -12.26
N ASN A 370 -2.10 1.76 -11.96
CA ASN A 370 -1.64 2.19 -10.63
C ASN A 370 -1.85 3.70 -10.38
N ALA A 371 -2.16 4.09 -9.13
CA ALA A 371 -2.36 5.49 -8.74
C ALA A 371 -1.10 6.39 -8.81
N PHE A 372 0.10 5.80 -8.76
CA PHE A 372 1.36 6.52 -8.99
C PHE A 372 1.72 6.68 -10.47
N VAL A 373 0.93 6.11 -11.39
CA VAL A 373 0.95 6.54 -12.79
C VAL A 373 0.16 7.85 -12.90
N PHE A 374 0.85 8.97 -12.67
CA PHE A 374 0.34 10.32 -12.91
C PHE A 374 -0.30 10.47 -14.29
N ASP A 375 -1.41 11.20 -14.33
CA ASP A 375 -2.01 11.71 -15.57
C ASP A 375 -1.42 13.09 -15.92
N GLU A 376 -1.79 13.62 -17.10
CA GLU A 376 -1.28 14.89 -17.62
C GLU A 376 -1.45 16.07 -16.64
N SER A 377 -2.56 16.14 -15.89
CA SER A 377 -2.78 17.17 -14.86
C SER A 377 -1.78 17.08 -13.72
N ARG A 378 -1.56 15.88 -13.18
CA ARG A 378 -0.63 15.64 -12.07
C ARG A 378 0.83 15.81 -12.51
N LEU A 379 1.17 15.42 -13.74
CA LEU A 379 2.48 15.73 -14.34
C LEU A 379 2.70 17.25 -14.50
N ARG A 380 1.68 18.01 -14.94
CA ARG A 380 1.77 19.48 -14.99
C ARG A 380 1.93 20.11 -13.61
N ALA A 381 1.23 19.62 -12.59
CA ALA A 381 1.39 20.07 -11.21
C ALA A 381 2.80 19.78 -10.66
N LEU A 382 3.29 18.55 -10.84
CA LEU A 382 4.62 18.13 -10.40
C LEU A 382 5.75 18.90 -11.11
N ALA A 383 5.59 19.21 -12.40
CA ALA A 383 6.50 20.11 -13.11
C ALA A 383 6.49 21.55 -12.57
N GLY A 384 5.33 22.02 -12.09
CA GLY A 384 5.21 23.29 -11.36
C GLY A 384 5.96 23.29 -10.03
N LEU A 385 5.93 22.19 -9.27
CA LEU A 385 6.67 22.02 -8.01
C LEU A 385 8.19 21.89 -8.24
N ALA A 386 8.59 21.14 -9.28
CA ALA A 386 9.98 21.06 -9.71
C ALA A 386 10.54 22.44 -10.11
N ARG A 387 9.74 23.27 -10.81
CA ARG A 387 10.11 24.66 -11.13
C ARG A 387 10.28 25.55 -9.90
N GLN A 388 9.39 25.43 -8.92
CA GLN A 388 9.50 26.18 -7.66
C GLN A 388 10.74 25.80 -6.82
N THR A 389 11.38 24.66 -7.14
CA THR A 389 12.54 24.12 -6.41
C THR A 389 13.80 23.95 -7.28
N GLN A 390 13.81 24.50 -8.51
CA GLN A 390 14.94 24.45 -9.45
C GLN A 390 15.37 23.01 -9.81
N ARG A 391 14.39 22.15 -10.10
CA ARG A 391 14.54 20.70 -10.37
C ARG A 391 14.00 20.27 -11.73
N GLU A 392 13.68 21.18 -12.63
CA GLU A 392 13.07 20.85 -13.93
C GLU A 392 13.93 19.94 -14.80
N GLU A 393 15.25 20.17 -14.86
CA GLU A 393 16.16 19.33 -15.65
C GLU A 393 16.24 17.89 -15.10
N MET A 394 16.28 17.75 -13.77
CA MET A 394 16.25 16.45 -13.10
C MET A 394 14.91 15.73 -13.37
N LEU A 395 13.78 16.42 -13.25
CA LEU A 395 12.46 15.86 -13.57
C LEU A 395 12.38 15.43 -15.04
N ALA A 396 12.84 16.29 -15.96
CA ALA A 396 12.86 16.01 -17.40
C ALA A 396 13.79 14.85 -17.78
N ALA A 397 14.81 14.56 -16.97
CA ALA A 397 15.66 13.37 -17.14
C ALA A 397 14.99 12.10 -16.58
N VAL A 398 14.36 12.18 -15.40
CA VAL A 398 13.60 11.06 -14.80
C VAL A 398 12.46 10.62 -15.71
N LEU A 399 11.66 11.56 -16.23
CA LEU A 399 10.59 11.30 -17.21
C LEU A 399 11.10 10.90 -18.61
N LYS A 400 12.42 10.75 -18.79
CA LYS A 400 13.08 10.17 -19.97
C LYS A 400 13.84 8.88 -19.63
N GLY A 401 13.55 8.26 -18.48
CA GLY A 401 14.11 6.97 -18.07
C GLY A 401 15.49 7.01 -17.42
N ALA A 402 16.01 8.19 -17.06
CA ALA A 402 17.27 8.29 -16.33
C ALA A 402 17.06 8.06 -14.82
N SER A 403 17.92 7.26 -14.19
CA SER A 403 17.87 7.05 -12.74
C SER A 403 18.44 8.24 -11.96
N LEU A 404 17.79 8.63 -10.87
CA LEU A 404 18.27 9.68 -9.95
C LEU A 404 19.66 9.37 -9.38
N GLU A 405 19.95 8.09 -9.15
CA GLU A 405 21.27 7.60 -8.70
C GLU A 405 22.41 8.01 -9.65
N ALA A 406 22.14 8.08 -10.97
CA ALA A 406 23.11 8.55 -11.96
C ALA A 406 23.28 10.09 -12.01
N PHE A 407 22.39 10.84 -11.35
CA PHE A 407 22.53 12.30 -11.15
C PHE A 407 23.23 12.65 -9.84
N ALA A 408 23.00 11.87 -8.77
CA ALA A 408 23.74 12.02 -7.51
C ALA A 408 25.27 11.93 -7.71
N LEU A 409 25.70 11.06 -8.64
CA LEU A 409 27.11 10.91 -9.06
C LEU A 409 27.66 12.01 -9.98
N LYS A 410 26.85 13.00 -10.38
CA LYS A 410 27.29 14.17 -11.18
C LYS A 410 27.30 15.48 -10.39
N LEU A 411 26.55 15.54 -9.29
CA LEU A 411 26.40 16.74 -8.46
C LEU A 411 27.67 17.13 -7.66
N THR A 412 28.73 16.32 -7.71
CA THR A 412 30.07 16.67 -7.21
C THR A 412 30.87 17.57 -8.16
N ASP A 413 30.52 17.60 -9.45
CA ASP A 413 31.38 18.14 -10.51
C ASP A 413 30.66 19.20 -11.37
N LEU A 414 30.34 20.37 -10.79
CA LEU A 414 30.39 21.73 -11.41
C LEU A 414 29.76 22.80 -10.45
N PRO A 415 30.09 24.10 -10.59
CA PRO A 415 29.72 25.14 -9.62
C PRO A 415 28.33 25.76 -9.85
N SER A 416 27.76 26.34 -8.79
CA SER A 416 26.47 27.03 -8.82
C SER A 416 26.52 28.41 -9.50
N ALA A 417 25.54 28.70 -10.36
CA ALA A 417 25.25 30.04 -10.85
C ALA A 417 23.84 30.46 -10.41
N LEU A 418 23.76 31.21 -9.30
CA LEU A 418 22.60 32.04 -8.97
C LEU A 418 22.87 33.44 -9.51
N ASP A 419 22.10 33.89 -10.50
CA ASP A 419 21.85 35.33 -10.71
C ASP A 419 20.63 35.58 -11.61
N GLU A 420 20.18 36.84 -11.63
CA GLU A 420 19.11 37.42 -12.48
C GLU A 420 17.65 36.95 -12.27
N ALA A 421 16.99 37.65 -11.35
CA ALA A 421 15.61 38.20 -11.37
C ALA A 421 14.47 37.45 -12.14
N ALA A 422 13.33 37.07 -11.54
CA ALA A 422 12.38 37.82 -10.69
C ALA A 422 11.57 38.95 -11.37
N SER A 423 10.32 38.64 -11.79
CA SER A 423 9.16 39.58 -11.75
C SER A 423 7.81 38.95 -12.14
N GLN A 424 6.79 39.07 -11.25
CA GLN A 424 5.34 39.30 -11.52
C GLN A 424 4.52 38.28 -12.39
N GLY A 425 3.24 37.96 -12.13
CA GLY A 425 2.37 38.14 -10.95
C GLY A 425 0.85 38.21 -11.25
N LEU A 426 0.01 37.49 -10.48
CA LEU A 426 -1.44 37.70 -10.22
C LEU A 426 -2.43 37.39 -11.41
N ILE A 427 -3.74 37.03 -11.26
CA ILE A 427 -4.60 36.66 -10.11
C ILE A 427 -5.85 35.80 -10.51
N ILE A 428 -6.19 34.77 -9.70
CA ILE A 428 -7.43 33.91 -9.62
C ILE A 428 -8.20 33.60 -10.96
N GLU A 429 -9.52 33.32 -11.14
CA GLU A 429 -10.77 33.18 -10.34
C GLU A 429 -11.39 31.74 -10.45
N SER A 430 -12.72 31.53 -10.37
CA SER A 430 -13.38 30.22 -10.15
C SER A 430 -14.82 30.07 -10.70
N ASP A 431 -15.33 28.84 -10.91
CA ASP A 431 -16.77 28.51 -10.76
C ASP A 431 -17.03 27.00 -10.50
N GLU A 432 -18.21 26.64 -9.96
CA GLU A 432 -18.57 25.26 -9.54
C GLU A 432 -19.35 24.44 -10.60
N VAL A 433 -19.21 23.10 -10.59
CA VAL A 433 -20.18 22.17 -11.23
C VAL A 433 -20.44 20.96 -10.33
N VAL A 434 -21.71 20.77 -9.93
CA VAL A 434 -22.18 19.58 -9.21
C VAL A 434 -22.62 18.49 -10.20
N MET A 435 -22.18 17.25 -9.98
CA MET A 435 -22.68 16.07 -10.71
C MET A 435 -23.29 15.04 -9.75
N SER A 436 -24.42 14.45 -10.15
CA SER A 436 -25.19 13.50 -9.36
C SER A 436 -24.65 12.07 -9.42
N ALA A 437 -24.70 11.36 -8.29
CA ALA A 437 -24.19 10.00 -8.18
C ALA A 437 -25.24 8.94 -8.60
N ALA A 438 -24.82 7.97 -9.41
CA ALA A 438 -25.60 6.76 -9.69
C ALA A 438 -25.46 5.72 -8.55
N PRO A 439 -26.47 4.87 -8.27
CA PRO A 439 -26.41 3.92 -7.16
C PRO A 439 -25.66 2.61 -7.52
N GLY A 440 -24.98 2.01 -6.53
CA GLY A 440 -24.62 0.58 -6.57
C GLY A 440 -23.17 0.23 -6.95
N ALA A 441 -22.20 0.61 -6.12
CA ALA A 441 -20.86 0.00 -6.08
C ALA A 441 -20.24 0.13 -4.68
N GLY A 442 -20.15 -0.99 -3.95
CA GLY A 442 -19.48 -1.07 -2.64
C GLY A 442 -18.04 -1.56 -2.78
N GLY A 443 -17.12 -0.98 -2.02
CA GLY A 443 -15.71 -1.38 -1.96
C GLY A 443 -15.46 -2.65 -1.14
N LEU A 444 -14.18 -3.03 -1.05
CA LEU A 444 -13.73 -3.99 -0.03
C LEU A 444 -14.00 -3.43 1.36
N ILE A 445 -13.71 -2.13 1.55
CA ILE A 445 -13.93 -1.49 2.85
C ILE A 445 -15.41 -1.56 3.21
N ASP A 446 -16.34 -1.19 2.30
CA ASP A 446 -17.79 -1.36 2.52
C ASP A 446 -18.21 -2.83 2.77
N THR A 447 -17.48 -3.82 2.24
CA THR A 447 -17.79 -5.25 2.43
C THR A 447 -17.25 -5.80 3.76
N LEU A 448 -16.03 -5.45 4.17
CA LEU A 448 -15.47 -5.76 5.51
C LEU A 448 -16.35 -5.15 6.60
N LEU A 449 -16.87 -3.95 6.33
CA LEU A 449 -17.81 -3.19 7.14
C LEU A 449 -19.24 -3.78 7.18
N ARG A 450 -19.56 -4.78 6.36
CA ARG A 450 -20.88 -5.41 6.24
C ARG A 450 -20.94 -6.88 6.63
N MET A 451 -19.82 -7.52 6.95
CA MET A 451 -19.85 -8.90 7.44
C MET A 451 -20.48 -8.92 8.83
N PRO A 452 -21.57 -9.69 9.05
CA PRO A 452 -22.03 -9.93 10.40
C PRO A 452 -20.96 -10.76 11.13
N LEU A 453 -20.43 -10.22 12.23
CA LEU A 453 -19.94 -11.10 13.28
C LEU A 453 -21.14 -11.92 13.77
N GLU A 454 -20.97 -13.23 13.89
CA GLU A 454 -21.93 -14.05 14.62
C GLU A 454 -21.96 -13.55 16.07
N SER A 455 -23.02 -12.83 16.43
CA SER A 455 -23.28 -12.46 17.81
C SER A 455 -23.52 -13.74 18.60
N GLY A 456 -22.56 -14.09 19.45
CA GLY A 456 -22.57 -15.37 20.15
C GLY A 456 -23.84 -15.59 20.97
N ASN A 457 -24.52 -16.69 20.69
CA ASN A 457 -25.43 -17.33 21.63
C ASN A 457 -24.69 -18.54 22.22
N GLU A 458 -24.44 -18.46 23.54
CA GLU A 458 -23.89 -19.50 24.43
C GLU A 458 -22.39 -19.86 24.24
#